data_AF-A0A849FTA5-F1
#
_entry.id   AF-A0A849FTA5-F1
#
_cell.length_a   1.000
_cell.length_b   1.000
_cell.length_c   1.000
_cell.angle_alpha   90.00
_cell.angle_beta   90.00
_cell.angle_gamma   90.00
#
_symmetry.space_group_name_H-M   'P 1'
#
loop_
_entity.id
_entity.type
_entity.pdbx_description
1 polymer ?
#
loop_
_entity_poly.entity_id
_entity_poly.type
_entity_poly.pdbx_seq_one_letter_code
_entity_poly.pdbx_strand_id
1 'polypeptide(L)'
;MARKPKDTQAQSAPRRSRGFAAMSGLIQRDVRKAGEKRGFAVMRLLTHWSEIVGEDLAGIAQPVKVGYGREGFGATLTVLTNGPNAPILQTQLPKIRERV
;
A
#
# COMPACT_ATOMS: atom_id res chain seq x y z
N MET A 1 63.79 25.64 -11.31
CA MET A 1 62.75 26.39 -12.05
C MET A 1 62.50 25.62 -13.36
N ALA A 2 61.52 24.70 -13.43
CA ALA A 2 60.13 24.88 -13.94
C ALA A 2 60.10 25.37 -15.40
N ARG A 3 59.49 24.72 -16.42
CA ARG A 3 58.10 24.18 -16.58
C ARG A 3 58.09 23.18 -17.76
N LYS A 4 57.65 21.92 -17.60
CA LYS A 4 56.29 21.33 -17.81
C LYS A 4 56.06 20.74 -19.24
N PRO A 5 55.98 19.41 -19.42
CA PRO A 5 55.47 18.81 -20.67
C PRO A 5 53.94 18.92 -20.75
N LYS A 6 53.41 19.04 -21.97
CA LYS A 6 51.97 19.03 -22.28
C LYS A 6 51.47 17.58 -22.29
N ASP A 7 50.80 17.17 -21.21
CA ASP A 7 49.92 16.01 -21.26
C ASP A 7 48.57 16.45 -21.84
N THR A 8 48.29 15.99 -23.07
CA THR A 8 46.99 16.07 -23.71
C THR A 8 46.02 15.19 -22.92
N GLN A 9 45.29 15.80 -21.98
CA GLN A 9 44.21 15.14 -21.26
C GLN A 9 43.09 14.80 -22.24
N ALA A 10 43.00 13.52 -22.59
CA ALA A 10 41.86 12.95 -23.27
C ALA A 10 40.61 13.15 -22.40
N GLN A 11 39.69 13.99 -22.89
CA GLN A 11 38.38 14.21 -22.32
C GLN A 11 37.63 12.87 -22.28
N SER A 12 37.57 12.24 -21.10
CA SER A 12 36.66 11.12 -20.87
C SER A 12 35.25 11.67 -20.76
N ALA A 13 34.52 11.65 -21.88
CA ALA A 13 33.08 11.83 -21.89
C ALA A 13 32.44 10.85 -20.89
N PRO A 14 31.41 11.26 -20.12
CA PRO A 14 30.75 10.36 -19.19
C PRO A 14 30.15 9.21 -19.97
N ARG A 15 30.68 8.00 -19.74
CA ARG A 15 30.14 6.76 -20.29
C ARG A 15 28.69 6.65 -19.87
N ARG A 16 27.76 6.87 -20.81
CA ARG A 16 26.35 6.50 -20.64
C ARG A 16 26.29 4.99 -20.47
N SER A 17 26.27 4.53 -19.22
CA SER A 17 25.92 3.16 -18.88
C SER A 17 24.45 2.94 -19.23
N ARG A 18 24.20 2.50 -20.45
CA ARG A 18 22.92 1.96 -20.90
C ARG A 18 22.85 0.50 -20.44
N GLY A 19 22.50 0.30 -19.17
CA GLY A 19 22.40 -1.03 -18.59
C GLY A 19 21.95 -0.95 -17.14
N PHE A 20 20.71 -1.37 -16.89
CA PHE A 20 20.10 -1.54 -15.57
C PHE A 20 20.00 -0.26 -14.73
N ALA A 21 19.04 0.60 -15.10
CA ALA A 21 18.44 1.50 -14.11
C ALA A 21 17.90 0.63 -12.97
N ALA A 22 18.36 0.88 -11.74
CA ALA A 22 17.94 0.13 -10.57
C ALA A 22 16.40 0.11 -10.50
N MET A 23 15.82 -1.08 -10.65
CA MET A 23 14.37 -1.31 -10.60
C MET A 23 13.74 -0.80 -9.29
N SER A 24 14.57 -0.59 -8.25
CA SER A 24 14.21 0.04 -6.98
C SER A 24 13.60 1.44 -7.13
N GLY A 25 14.06 2.26 -8.07
CA GLY A 25 13.56 3.63 -8.24
C GLY A 25 12.13 3.72 -8.78
N LEU A 26 11.70 2.72 -9.58
CA LEU A 26 10.33 2.61 -10.08
C LEU A 26 9.41 1.98 -9.03
N ILE A 27 9.85 0.88 -8.40
CA ILE A 27 9.09 0.18 -7.36
C ILE A 27 8.82 1.09 -6.15
N GLN A 28 9.77 1.93 -5.75
CA GLN A 28 9.62 2.79 -4.58
C GLN A 28 8.51 3.85 -4.74
N ARG A 29 8.27 4.35 -5.96
CA ARG A 29 7.19 5.32 -6.23
C ARG A 29 5.81 4.66 -6.19
N ASP A 30 5.70 3.46 -6.75
CA ASP A 30 4.45 2.70 -6.75
C ASP A 30 4.12 2.15 -5.36
N VAL A 31 5.12 1.69 -4.61
CA VAL A 31 4.96 1.27 -3.22
C VAL A 31 4.55 2.45 -2.33
N ARG A 32 5.10 3.65 -2.54
CA ARG A 32 4.73 4.85 -1.77
C ARG A 32 3.30 5.31 -2.08
N LYS A 33 2.92 5.42 -3.35
CA LYS A 33 1.54 5.77 -3.76
C LYS A 33 0.52 4.72 -3.33
N ALA A 34 0.88 3.44 -3.43
CA ALA A 34 0.04 2.36 -2.92
C ALA A 34 -0.06 2.39 -1.38
N GLY A 35 1.03 2.73 -0.68
CA GLY A 35 1.04 2.92 0.77
C GLY A 35 0.13 4.05 1.24
N GLU A 36 0.13 5.18 0.54
CA GLU A 36 -0.77 6.31 0.79
C GLU A 36 -2.24 5.91 0.58
N LYS A 37 -2.55 5.22 -0.53
CA LYS A 37 -3.90 4.69 -0.78
C LYS A 37 -4.33 3.64 0.25
N ARG A 38 -3.43 2.74 0.68
CA ARG A 38 -3.69 1.71 1.71
C ARG A 38 -3.94 2.34 3.07
N GLY A 39 -3.09 3.28 3.49
CA GLY A 39 -3.26 3.99 4.76
C GLY A 39 -4.58 4.77 4.79
N PHE A 40 -4.97 5.36 3.66
CA PHE A 40 -6.24 6.05 3.52
C PHE A 40 -7.44 5.09 3.57
N ALA A 41 -7.35 3.90 2.96
CA ALA A 41 -8.39 2.87 3.06
C ALA A 41 -8.58 2.38 4.50
N VAL A 42 -7.49 2.17 5.25
CA VAL A 42 -7.58 1.81 6.68
C VAL A 42 -8.21 2.95 7.49
N MET A 43 -7.77 4.18 7.29
CA MET A 43 -8.33 5.32 8.02
C MET A 43 -9.82 5.49 7.72
N ARG A 44 -10.22 5.39 6.45
CA ARG A 44 -11.62 5.50 6.02
C ARG A 44 -12.50 4.41 6.63
N LEU A 45 -11.99 3.18 6.72
CA LEU A 45 -12.69 2.07 7.38
C LEU A 45 -12.90 2.35 8.87
N LEU A 46 -11.93 2.97 9.55
CA LEU A 46 -12.04 3.28 10.97
C LEU A 46 -12.96 4.48 11.25
N THR A 47 -12.95 5.50 10.40
CA THR A 47 -13.74 6.73 10.63
C THR A 47 -15.14 6.68 10.04
N HIS A 48 -15.36 5.92 8.96
CA HIS A 48 -16.64 5.88 8.21
C HIS A 48 -17.21 4.46 8.07
N TRP A 49 -16.97 3.59 9.05
CA TRP A 49 -17.43 2.20 8.99
C TRP A 49 -18.94 2.06 8.72
N SER A 50 -19.77 2.82 9.45
CA SER A 50 -21.23 2.82 9.32
C SER A 50 -21.71 3.26 7.94
N GLU A 51 -21.02 4.19 7.28
CA GLU A 51 -21.33 4.60 5.91
C GLU A 51 -21.00 3.51 4.90
N ILE A 52 -19.94 2.72 5.17
CA ILE A 52 -19.46 1.67 4.27
C ILE A 52 -20.36 0.43 4.37
N VAL A 53 -20.56 -0.12 5.57
CA VAL A 53 -21.33 -1.37 5.75
C VAL A 53 -22.80 -1.16 6.04
N GLY A 54 -23.21 0.06 6.40
CA GLY A 54 -24.56 0.37 6.88
C GLY A 54 -24.68 0.30 8.40
N GLU A 55 -25.67 1.02 8.93
CA GLU A 55 -25.86 1.23 10.37
C GLU A 55 -26.15 -0.06 11.14
N ASP A 56 -26.96 -0.96 10.55
CA ASP A 56 -27.29 -2.28 11.12
C ASP A 56 -26.04 -3.15 11.36
N LEU A 57 -25.17 -3.26 10.33
CA LEU A 57 -23.93 -4.03 10.43
C LEU A 57 -22.90 -3.36 11.33
N ALA A 58 -22.82 -2.02 11.32
CA ALA A 58 -21.92 -1.28 12.19
C ALA A 58 -22.29 -1.37 13.68
N GLY A 59 -23.57 -1.57 14.00
CA GLY A 59 -24.03 -1.81 15.37
C GLY A 59 -23.59 -3.17 15.93
N ILE A 60 -23.43 -4.18 15.07
CA ILE A 60 -23.07 -5.54 15.50
C ILE A 60 -21.62 -5.91 15.25
N ALA A 61 -20.90 -5.17 14.41
CA ALA A 61 -19.56 -5.51 13.98
C ALA A 61 -18.69 -4.26 13.83
N GLN A 62 -17.46 -4.29 14.32
CA GLN A 62 -16.53 -3.17 14.28
C GLN A 62 -15.17 -3.57 13.71
N PRO A 63 -14.56 -2.75 12.82
CA PRO A 63 -13.28 -3.07 12.20
C PRO A 63 -12.16 -2.91 13.23
N VAL A 64 -11.32 -3.95 13.36
CA VAL A 64 -10.18 -3.95 14.31
C VAL A 64 -8.86 -3.80 13.60
N LYS A 65 -8.72 -4.47 12.45
CA LYS A 65 -7.46 -4.52 11.73
C LYS A 65 -7.68 -4.76 10.24
N VAL A 66 -6.82 -4.13 9.44
CA VAL A 66 -6.70 -4.44 8.01
C VAL A 66 -5.28 -4.91 7.76
N GLY A 67 -5.13 -6.16 7.35
CA GLY A 67 -3.87 -6.73 6.90
C GLY A 67 -3.75 -6.67 5.39
N TYR A 68 -2.56 -6.40 4.87
CA TYR A 68 -2.29 -6.42 3.43
C TYR A 68 -1.25 -7.48 3.08
N GLY A 69 -1.44 -8.19 1.97
CA GLY A 69 -0.48 -9.16 1.45
C GLY A 69 0.83 -8.50 0.97
N ARG A 70 1.93 -9.28 0.97
CA ARG A 70 3.30 -8.80 0.68
C ARG A 70 3.47 -8.19 -0.72
N GLU A 71 2.63 -8.53 -1.68
CA GLU A 71 2.73 -8.05 -3.07
C GLU A 71 1.57 -7.14 -3.49
N GLY A 72 0.79 -6.65 -2.52
CA GLY A 72 -0.34 -5.75 -2.80
C GLY A 72 -1.56 -6.41 -3.40
N PHE A 73 -1.56 -7.74 -3.51
CA PHE A 73 -2.73 -8.53 -3.88
C PHE A 73 -3.46 -9.00 -2.62
N GLY A 74 -4.70 -8.56 -2.48
CA GLY A 74 -5.58 -8.92 -1.37
C GLY A 74 -5.37 -8.10 -0.09
N ALA A 75 -6.49 -7.78 0.56
CA ALA A 75 -6.56 -7.23 1.90
C ALA A 75 -7.43 -8.15 2.77
N THR A 76 -7.05 -8.30 4.03
CA THR A 76 -7.80 -9.05 5.04
C THR A 76 -8.34 -8.06 6.05
N LEU A 77 -9.66 -7.90 6.08
CA LEU A 77 -10.34 -7.15 7.12
C LEU A 77 -10.68 -8.09 8.29
N THR A 78 -10.22 -7.72 9.48
CA THR A 78 -10.59 -8.37 10.74
C THR A 78 -11.61 -7.52 11.46
N VAL A 79 -12.75 -8.12 11.78
CA VAL A 79 -13.90 -7.46 12.40
C VAL A 79 -14.20 -8.14 13.74
N LEU A 80 -14.47 -7.34 14.77
CA LEU A 80 -14.96 -7.78 16.06
C LEU A 80 -16.49 -7.78 16.04
N THR A 81 -17.11 -8.83 16.55
CA THR A 81 -18.57 -8.91 16.71
C THR A 81 -18.93 -9.60 18.01
N ASN A 82 -20.13 -9.30 18.53
CA ASN A 82 -20.66 -9.99 19.70
C ASN A 82 -20.97 -11.46 19.36
N GLY A 83 -20.59 -12.39 20.24
CA GLY A 83 -20.69 -13.84 20.00
C GLY A 83 -22.02 -14.34 19.41
N PRO A 84 -23.20 -13.91 19.92
CA PRO A 84 -24.49 -14.31 19.37
C PRO A 84 -24.73 -13.85 17.92
N ASN A 85 -24.09 -12.75 17.50
CA ASN A 85 -24.24 -12.18 16.17
C ASN A 85 -23.25 -12.77 15.15
N ALA A 86 -22.31 -13.61 15.59
CA ALA A 86 -21.31 -14.20 14.70
C ALA A 86 -21.92 -14.99 13.53
N PRO A 87 -22.93 -15.86 13.70
CA PRO A 87 -23.55 -16.57 12.58
C PRO A 87 -24.22 -15.62 11.58
N ILE A 88 -24.89 -14.58 12.09
CA ILE A 88 -25.53 -13.55 11.25
C ILE A 88 -24.46 -12.84 10.43
N LEU A 89 -23.37 -12.41 11.07
CA LEU A 89 -22.28 -11.71 10.39
C LEU A 89 -21.62 -12.58 9.32
N GLN A 90 -21.44 -13.88 9.57
CA GLN A 90 -20.88 -14.84 8.60
C GLN A 90 -21.69 -14.86 7.30
N THR A 91 -23.03 -14.87 7.38
CA THR A 91 -23.89 -14.78 6.20
C THR A 91 -23.78 -13.44 5.48
N GLN A 92 -23.45 -12.35 6.18
CA GLN A 92 -23.31 -11.01 5.60
C GLN A 92 -21.89 -10.69 5.09
N LEU A 93 -20.89 -11.55 5.34
CA LEU A 93 -19.51 -11.37 4.86
C LEU A 93 -19.39 -11.05 3.36
N PRO A 94 -20.14 -11.71 2.45
CA PRO A 94 -20.07 -11.38 1.02
C PRO A 94 -20.46 -9.92 0.75
N LYS A 95 -21.52 -9.43 1.38
CA LYS A 95 -21.97 -8.04 1.23
C LYS A 95 -20.97 -7.05 1.80
N ILE A 96 -20.34 -7.38 2.93
CA ILE A 96 -19.29 -6.54 3.51
C ILE A 96 -18.13 -6.44 2.53
N ARG A 97 -17.70 -7.56 1.93
CA ARG A 97 -16.58 -7.62 0.96
C ARG A 97 -16.83 -6.81 -0.32
N GLU A 98 -18.07 -6.65 -0.76
CA GLU A 98 -18.40 -5.84 -1.93
C GLU A 98 -18.31 -4.33 -1.67
N ARG A 99 -18.40 -3.93 -0.39
CA ARG A 99 -18.43 -2.52 0.00
C ARG A 99 -17.08 -1.96 0.45
N VAL A 100 -16.09 -2.83 0.72
CA VAL A 100 -14.75 -2.45 1.22
C VAL A 100 -13.67 -2.47 0.15
#